data_AF-A0A439FFN8-F1
#
_entry.id   AF-A0A439FFN8-F1
#
_cell.length_a   1.000
_cell.length_b   1.000
_cell.length_c   1.000
_cell.angle_alpha   90.00
_cell.angle_beta   90.00
_cell.angle_gamma   90.00
#
_symmetry.space_group_name_H-M   'P 1'
#
loop_
_entity.id
_entity.type
_entity.pdbx_description
1 polymer ?
#
loop_
_entity_poly.entity_id
_entity_poly.type
_entity_poly.pdbx_seq_one_letter_code
_entity_poly.pdbx_strand_id
1 'polypeptide(L)' 'MDRIVRLDSRQEAALQAVAHKFIALHKGDAVKALKEMIVLNGHLQERLDGLQVSRRRQ' A
#
# COMPACT_ATOMS: atom_id res chain seq x y z
N MET A 1 -8.94 3.74 10.40
CA MET A 1 -8.29 2.48 9.95
C MET A 1 -9.31 1.35 10.14
N ASP A 2 -10.48 1.44 9.48
CA ASP A 2 -11.67 0.72 9.96
C ASP A 2 -12.02 -0.54 9.16
N ARG A 3 -11.14 -0.97 8.25
CA ARG A 3 -11.31 -2.21 7.49
C ARG A 3 -9.99 -2.93 7.32
N ILE A 4 -9.70 -3.85 8.22
CA ILE A 4 -8.71 -4.89 7.97
C ILE A 4 -9.29 -5.81 6.90
N VAL A 5 -8.72 -5.77 5.70
CA VAL A 5 -9.13 -6.65 4.60
C VAL A 5 -8.62 -8.05 4.89
N ARG A 6 -9.53 -9.02 4.99
CA ARG A 6 -9.17 -10.44 5.02
C ARG A 6 -8.98 -10.94 3.59
N LEU A 7 -7.86 -11.61 3.36
CA LEU A 7 -7.55 -12.22 2.07
C LEU A 7 -7.80 -13.73 2.15
N ASP A 8 -8.28 -14.30 1.06
CA ASP A 8 -8.24 -15.76 0.88
C ASP A 8 -6.81 -16.23 0.49
N SER A 9 -6.55 -17.53 0.53
CA SER A 9 -5.21 -18.08 0.28
C SER A 9 -4.66 -17.75 -1.11
N ARG A 10 -5.53 -17.57 -2.12
CA ARG A 10 -5.10 -17.21 -3.47
C ARG A 10 -4.70 -15.74 -3.53
N GLN A 11 -5.49 -14.87 -2.89
CA GLN A 11 -5.20 -13.45 -2.76
C GLN A 11 -3.92 -13.21 -1.95
N GLU A 12 -3.72 -13.97 -0.88
CA GLU A 12 -2.50 -13.92 -0.08
C GLU A 12 -1.27 -14.34 -0.89
N ALA A 13 -1.34 -15.44 -1.66
CA ALA A 13 -0.25 -15.86 -2.54
C ALA A 13 0.08 -14.81 -3.61
N ALA A 14 -0.95 -14.17 -4.18
CA ALA A 14 -0.75 -13.08 -5.15
C ALA A 14 -0.08 -11.86 -4.50
N LEU A 15 -0.51 -11.46 -3.29
CA LEU A 15 0.10 -10.38 -2.53
C LEU A 15 1.56 -10.70 -2.18
N GLN A 16 1.85 -11.93 -1.76
CA GLN A 16 3.20 -12.41 -1.45
C GLN A 16 4.12 -12.30 -2.69
N ALA A 17 3.63 -12.70 -3.87
CA ALA A 17 4.41 -12.61 -5.10
C ALA A 17 4.74 -11.15 -5.48
N VAL A 18 3.81 -10.22 -5.24
CA VAL A 18 4.05 -8.79 -5.45
C VAL A 18 5.04 -8.25 -4.42
N ALA A 19 4.89 -8.62 -3.15
CA ALA A 19 5.79 -8.21 -2.07
C ALA A 19 7.23 -8.65 -2.35
N HIS A 20 7.44 -9.89 -2.80
CA HIS A 20 8.76 -10.39 -3.19
C HIS A 20 9.39 -9.57 -4.32
N LYS A 21 8.62 -9.25 -5.37
CA LYS A 21 9.10 -8.41 -6.48
C LYS A 21 9.48 -7.02 -5.99
N PHE A 22 8.67 -6.43 -5.12
CA PHE A 22 8.94 -5.11 -4.56
C PHE A 22 10.22 -5.12 -3.71
N ILE A 23 10.38 -6.08 -2.81
CA ILE A 23 11.60 -6.25 -2.00
C ILE A 23 12.84 -6.44 -2.89
N ALA A 24 12.72 -7.16 -4.02
CA ALA A 24 13.82 -7.32 -4.97
C ALA A 24 14.28 -5.98 -5.58
N LEU A 25 13.37 -5.02 -5.81
CA LEU A 25 13.74 -3.66 -6.25
C LEU A 25 14.60 -2.93 -5.22
N HIS A 26 14.44 -3.28 -3.94
CA HIS A 26 15.24 -2.76 -2.83
C HIS A 26 16.44 -3.66 -2.49
N LYS A 27 16.91 -4.48 -3.44
CA LYS A 27 18.08 -5.37 -3.30
C LYS A 27 17.93 -6.38 -2.15
N GLY A 28 16.69 -6.76 -1.81
CA GLY A 28 16.42 -7.68 -0.71
C GLY A 28 16.27 -7.01 0.66
N ASP A 29 16.44 -5.68 0.78
CA ASP A 29 16.25 -4.96 2.04
C ASP A 29 14.75 -4.74 2.32
N ALA A 30 14.16 -5.71 3.02
CA ALA A 30 12.74 -5.69 3.37
C ALA A 30 12.36 -4.51 4.29
N VAL A 31 13.27 -4.07 5.18
CA VAL A 31 13.00 -2.95 6.09
C VAL A 31 12.96 -1.64 5.32
N LYS A 32 13.89 -1.45 4.37
CA LYS A 32 13.89 -0.29 3.48
C LYS A 32 12.63 -0.27 2.60
N ALA A 33 12.29 -1.39 1.98
CA ALA A 33 11.07 -1.53 1.17
C ALA A 33 9.82 -1.17 1.98
N LEU A 34 9.69 -1.71 3.20
CA LEU A 34 8.55 -1.43 4.07
C LEU A 34 8.44 0.07 4.42
N LYS A 35 9.56 0.72 4.77
CA LYS A 35 9.58 2.16 5.06
C LYS A 35 9.08 2.98 3.89
N GLU A 36 9.54 2.68 2.69
CA GLU A 36 9.13 3.39 1.48
C GLU A 36 7.65 3.18 1.16
N MET A 37 7.15 1.95 1.30
CA MET A 37 5.72 1.64 1.13
C MET A 37 4.84 2.41 2.12
N ILE A 38 5.27 2.54 3.39
CA ILE A 38 4.52 3.31 4.41
C ILE A 38 4.43 4.79 4.00
N VAL A 39 5.54 5.39 3.57
CA VAL A 39 5.57 6.79 3.13
C VAL A 39 4.69 7.00 1.89
N LEU A 40 4.79 6.10 0.90
CA LEU A 40 3.96 6.13 -0.30
C LEU A 40 2.46 6.02 0.04
N ASN A 41 2.09 5.09 0.91
CA ASN A 41 0.70 4.93 1.34
C ASN A 41 0.19 6.17 2.07
N GLY A 42 1.01 6.83 2.89
CA GLY A 42 0.68 8.10 3.52
C GLY A 42 0.33 9.18 2.51
N HIS A 43 1.22 9.41 1.53
CA HIS A 43 0.98 10.42 0.48
C HIS A 43 -0.22 10.09 -0.41
N LEU A 44 -0.45 8.82 -0.71
CA LEU A 44 -1.63 8.40 -1.46
C LEU A 44 -2.91 8.66 -0.66
N GLN A 45 -2.91 8.42 0.65
CA GLN A 45 -4.04 8.73 1.51
C GLN A 45 -4.30 10.24 1.55
N GLU A 46 -3.27 11.07 1.72
CA GLU A 46 -3.39 12.54 1.69
C GLU A 46 -4.02 13.03 0.38
N ARG A 47 -3.60 12.46 -0.76
CA ARG A 47 -4.16 12.79 -2.07
C ARG A 47 -5.62 12.35 -2.21
N LEU A 48 -5.95 11.14 -1.74
CA LEU A 48 -7.32 10.63 -1.74
C LEU A 48 -8.24 11.49 -0.88
N ASP A 49 -7.80 11.87 0.30
CA ASP A 49 -8.54 12.74 1.22
C ASP A 49 -8.78 14.11 0.59
N GLY A 50 -7.76 14.70 -0.05
CA GLY A 50 -7.89 15.95 -0.81
C GLY A 50 -8.95 15.86 -1.92
N LEU A 51 -8.93 14.79 -2.72
CA LEU A 51 -9.92 14.57 -3.79
C LEU A 51 -11.34 14.36 -3.23
N GLN A 52 -11.48 13.66 -2.10
CA GLN A 52 -12.78 13.48 -1.44
C GLN A 52 -13.34 14.80 -0.90
N VAL A 53 -12.49 15.67 -0.35
CA VAL A 53 -12.89 17.02 0.08
C VAL A 53 -13.34 17.86 -1.11
N SER A 54 -12.62 17.82 -2.24
CA SER A 54 -13.04 18.51 -3.47
C SER A 54 -14.39 18.02 -4.00
N ARG A 55 -14.64 16.70 -3.96
CA ARG A 55 -15.90 16.12 -4.42
C ARG A 55 -17.11 16.45 -3.55
N ARG A 56 -16.92 16.71 -2.25
CA ARG A 56 -18.00 17.12 -1.32
C ARG A 56 -18.35 18.61 -1.38
N ARG A 57 -17.50 19.43 -2.02
CA ARG A 57 -17.69 20.88 -2.16
C ARG A 57 -18.33 21.28 -3.50
N GLN A 58 -18.47 20.33 -4.44
CA GLN A 58 -19.33 20.45 -5.62
C GLN A 58 -20.72 19.92 -5.30
#